data_AF-A0A0L0UK57-F1
#
_entry.id   AF-A0A0L0UK57-F1
#
_cell.length_a   1.000
_cell.length_b   1.000
_cell.length_c   1.000
_cell.angle_alpha   90.00
_cell.angle_beta   90.00
_cell.angle_gamma   90.00
#
_symmetry.space_group_name_H-M   'P 1'
#
loop_
_entity.id
_entity.type
_entity.pdbx_description
1 polymer ?
#
loop_
_entity_poly.entity_id
_entity_poly.type
_entity_poly.pdbx_seq_one_letter_code
_entity_poly.pdbx_strand_id
1 'polypeptide(L)'
;MDPDDTAEHTLFVCPRWEDDRTRLSEIIRRPPTAADVEEILCGPSTDAMPDDPATRLRLMEQAKTNRQELITMIESIMATKEQDEREDQADDLARLNRLRALD
;
A
#
# COMPACT_ATOMS: atom_id res chain seq x y z
N MET A 1 -16.60 13.44 5.10
CA MET A 1 -15.52 12.45 4.91
C MET A 1 -15.92 11.65 3.70
N ASP A 2 -15.05 11.57 2.70
CA ASP A 2 -15.29 10.71 1.55
C ASP A 2 -15.30 9.25 2.06
N PRO A 3 -16.37 8.47 1.83
CA PRO A 3 -16.41 7.07 2.26
C PRO A 3 -15.31 6.20 1.61
N ASP A 4 -14.73 6.64 0.49
CA ASP A 4 -13.64 5.96 -0.19
C ASP A 4 -12.24 6.42 0.26
N ASP A 5 -12.15 7.42 1.15
CA ASP A 5 -10.89 7.88 1.77
C ASP A 5 -10.49 7.01 2.97
N THR A 6 -10.46 5.70 2.74
CA THR A 6 -9.95 4.72 3.70
C THR A 6 -8.64 4.13 3.21
N ALA A 7 -7.77 3.72 4.14
CA ALA A 7 -6.53 3.04 3.79
C ALA A 7 -6.81 1.74 3.03
N GLU A 8 -7.85 1.00 3.44
CA GLU A 8 -8.26 -0.23 2.75
C GLU A 8 -8.67 0.04 1.30
N HIS A 9 -9.52 1.04 1.07
CA HIS A 9 -9.93 1.40 -0.27
C HIS A 9 -8.71 1.85 -1.10
N THR A 10 -7.91 2.77 -0.56
CA THR A 10 -6.75 3.34 -1.26
C THR A 10 -5.75 2.25 -1.66
N LEU A 11 -5.36 1.39 -0.72
CA LEU A 11 -4.29 0.41 -0.95
C LEU A 11 -4.77 -0.79 -1.78
N PHE A 12 -6.00 -1.27 -1.58
CA PHE A 12 -6.42 -2.58 -2.08
C PHE A 12 -7.61 -2.56 -3.05
N VAL A 13 -8.41 -1.50 -3.11
CA VAL A 13 -9.66 -1.46 -3.91
C VAL A 13 -9.56 -0.49 -5.08
N CYS A 14 -9.01 0.70 -4.86
CA CYS A 14 -9.01 1.79 -5.81
C CYS A 14 -8.28 1.39 -7.12
N PRO A 15 -8.94 1.49 -8.29
CA PRO A 15 -8.32 1.14 -9.58
C PRO A 15 -7.13 2.02 -9.96
N ARG A 16 -7.04 3.25 -9.43
CA ARG A 16 -5.92 4.17 -9.72
C ARG A 16 -4.55 3.58 -9.36
N TRP A 17 -4.50 2.71 -8.35
CA TRP A 17 -3.28 2.12 -7.81
C TRP A 17 -3.06 0.67 -8.25
N GLU A 18 -3.71 0.23 -9.34
CA GLU A 18 -3.58 -1.15 -9.83
C GLU A 18 -2.13 -1.48 -10.24
N ASP A 19 -1.45 -0.54 -10.89
CA ASP A 19 -0.06 -0.71 -11.31
C ASP A 19 0.88 -0.89 -10.11
N ASP A 20 0.73 -0.08 -9.05
CA ASP A 20 1.49 -0.21 -7.80
C ASP A 20 1.31 -1.58 -7.13
N ARG A 21 0.13 -2.18 -7.26
CA ARG A 21 -0.17 -3.53 -6.71
C ARG A 21 0.43 -4.67 -7.54
N THR A 22 0.87 -4.42 -8.78
CA THR A 22 1.26 -5.47 -9.73
C THR A 22 2.35 -6.36 -9.15
N ARG A 23 3.42 -5.76 -8.63
CA ARG A 23 4.59 -6.49 -8.14
C ARG A 23 4.23 -7.43 -6.99
N LEU A 24 3.47 -6.93 -6.01
CA LEU A 24 3.01 -7.75 -4.90
C LEU A 24 2.06 -8.85 -5.37
N SER A 25 1.16 -8.55 -6.32
CA SER A 25 0.21 -9.51 -6.88
C SER A 25 0.88 -10.67 -7.59
N GLU A 26 1.99 -10.43 -8.29
CA GLU A 26 2.80 -11.48 -8.92
C GLU A 26 3.43 -12.42 -7.88
N ILE A 27 3.88 -11.86 -6.76
CA ILE A 27 4.54 -12.61 -5.67
C ILE A 27 3.52 -13.50 -4.96
N ILE A 28 2.36 -12.96 -4.56
CA ILE A 28 1.33 -13.71 -3.83
C ILE A 28 0.33 -14.42 -4.76
N ARG A 29 0.48 -14.29 -6.08
CA ARG A 29 -0.31 -14.93 -7.15
C ARG A 29 -1.80 -14.58 -7.17
N ARG A 30 -2.16 -13.44 -6.60
CA ARG A 30 -3.52 -12.88 -6.58
C ARG A 30 -3.48 -11.41 -6.17
N PRO A 31 -4.57 -10.63 -6.35
CA PRO A 31 -4.66 -9.29 -5.78
C PRO A 31 -4.48 -9.31 -4.25
N PRO A 32 -3.70 -8.37 -3.68
CA PRO A 32 -3.57 -8.22 -2.23
C PRO A 32 -4.84 -7.62 -1.61
N THR A 33 -5.09 -7.99 -0.36
CA THR A 33 -6.22 -7.54 0.46
C THR A 33 -5.72 -7.13 1.85
N ALA A 34 -6.54 -6.39 2.60
CA ALA A 34 -6.21 -6.00 3.96
C ALA A 34 -5.94 -7.20 4.89
N ALA A 35 -6.57 -8.36 4.63
CA ALA A 35 -6.37 -9.59 5.40
C ALA A 35 -4.95 -10.17 5.26
N ASP A 36 -4.21 -9.80 4.21
CA ASP A 36 -2.89 -10.35 3.93
C ASP A 36 -1.77 -9.63 4.69
N VAL A 37 -2.06 -8.43 5.21
CA VAL A 37 -1.06 -7.53 5.78
C VAL A 37 -0.35 -8.17 6.97
N GLU A 38 -1.08 -8.83 7.86
CA GLU A 38 -0.50 -9.48 9.04
C GLU A 38 0.47 -10.60 8.63
N GLU A 39 0.04 -11.50 7.76
CA GLU A 39 0.87 -12.62 7.29
C GLU A 39 2.12 -12.12 6.55
N ILE A 40 1.97 -11.11 5.68
CA ILE A 40 3.09 -10.58 4.88
C ILE A 40 4.10 -9.84 5.77
N LEU A 41 3.65 -9.07 6.76
CA LEU A 41 4.55 -8.30 7.62
C LEU A 41 5.23 -9.15 8.69
N CYS A 42 4.49 -10.06 9.31
CA CYS A 42 4.97 -10.88 10.42
C CYS A 42 5.66 -12.16 9.95
N GLY A 43 5.36 -12.63 8.73
CA GLY A 43 5.85 -13.89 8.21
C GLY A 43 5.19 -15.10 8.90
N PRO A 44 5.67 -16.32 8.58
CA PRO A 44 5.10 -17.55 9.12
C PRO A 44 5.29 -17.64 10.63
N SER A 45 4.30 -18.20 11.33
CA SER A 45 4.39 -18.49 12.77
C SER A 45 5.56 -19.43 13.07
N THR A 46 6.15 -19.29 14.25
CA THR A 46 7.26 -20.15 14.71
C THR A 46 6.91 -21.63 14.65
N ASP A 47 5.65 -21.97 14.92
CA ASP A 47 5.16 -23.34 14.99
C ASP A 47 4.93 -23.95 13.60
N ALA A 48 4.85 -23.11 12.56
CA ALA A 48 4.73 -23.51 11.16
C ALA A 48 6.10 -23.59 10.45
N MET A 49 7.19 -23.36 11.19
CA MET A 49 8.52 -23.30 10.60
C MET A 49 9.04 -24.71 10.25
N PRO A 50 9.59 -24.92 9.05
CA PRO A 50 10.20 -26.20 8.69
C PRO A 50 11.42 -26.53 9.57
N ASP A 51 11.57 -27.81 9.91
CA ASP A 51 12.76 -28.33 10.63
C ASP A 51 14.02 -28.27 9.76
N ASP A 52 13.85 -28.47 8.45
CA ASP A 52 14.95 -28.42 7.48
C ASP A 52 15.55 -26.99 7.40
N PRO A 53 16.85 -26.80 7.75
CA PRO A 53 17.45 -25.48 7.79
C PRO A 53 17.44 -24.75 6.43
N ALA A 54 17.62 -25.48 5.33
CA ALA A 54 17.65 -24.89 3.99
C ALA A 54 16.26 -24.39 3.58
N THR A 55 15.21 -25.16 3.88
CA THR A 55 13.82 -24.78 3.62
C THR A 55 13.39 -23.61 4.50
N ARG A 56 13.77 -23.62 5.79
CA ARG A 56 13.55 -22.49 6.69
C ARG A 56 14.19 -21.21 6.17
N LEU A 57 15.44 -21.27 5.73
CA LEU A 57 16.15 -20.10 5.19
C LEU A 57 15.42 -19.52 3.97
N ARG A 58 15.07 -20.37 3.00
CA ARG A 58 14.32 -19.93 1.80
C ARG A 58 12.98 -19.29 2.15
N LEU A 59 12.26 -19.87 3.11
CA LEU A 59 10.97 -19.34 3.55
C LEU A 59 11.13 -17.94 4.19
N MET A 60 12.15 -17.75 5.02
CA MET A 60 12.44 -16.45 5.63
C MET A 60 12.90 -15.40 4.60
N GLU A 61 13.69 -15.79 3.59
CA GLU A 61 14.08 -14.92 2.48
C GLU A 61 12.86 -14.50 1.65
N GLN A 62 11.94 -15.42 1.40
CA GLN A 62 10.69 -15.11 0.71
C GLN A 62 9.82 -14.17 1.54
N ALA A 63 9.64 -14.44 2.84
CA ALA A 63 8.86 -13.58 3.74
C ALA A 63 9.45 -12.15 3.79
N LYS A 64 10.78 -12.02 3.84
CA LYS A 64 11.46 -10.72 3.76
C LYS A 64 11.17 -9.99 2.45
N THR A 65 11.19 -10.72 1.34
CA THR A 65 10.87 -10.16 0.02
C THR A 65 9.43 -9.69 -0.05
N ASN A 66 8.47 -10.52 0.39
CA ASN A 66 7.05 -10.16 0.42
C ASN A 66 6.81 -8.89 1.27
N ARG A 67 7.42 -8.84 2.46
CA ARG A 67 7.34 -7.68 3.35
C ARG A 67 7.88 -6.42 2.68
N GLN A 68 9.04 -6.50 2.03
CA GLN A 68 9.64 -5.35 1.38
C GLN A 68 8.75 -4.80 0.26
N GLU A 69 8.18 -5.70 -0.55
CA GLU A 69 7.33 -5.33 -1.68
C GLU A 69 5.99 -4.73 -1.22
N LEU A 70 5.43 -5.23 -0.11
CA LEU A 70 4.27 -4.60 0.52
C LEU A 70 4.58 -3.19 1.04
N ILE A 71 5.73 -3.00 1.71
CA ILE A 71 6.14 -1.68 2.20
C ILE A 71 6.33 -0.71 1.02
N THR A 72 7.05 -1.14 -0.02
CA THR A 72 7.27 -0.31 -1.21
C THR A 72 5.97 0.08 -1.91
N MET A 73 5.02 -0.85 -2.03
CA MET A 73 3.69 -0.56 -2.57
C MET A 73 2.96 0.50 -1.73
N ILE A 74 2.93 0.33 -0.40
CA ILE A 74 2.26 1.27 0.51
C ILE A 74 2.91 2.65 0.43
N GLU A 75 4.24 2.72 0.49
CA GLU A 75 4.99 3.98 0.42
C GLU A 75 4.75 4.71 -0.90
N SER A 76 4.76 4.01 -2.04
CA SER A 76 4.49 4.60 -3.36
C SER A 76 3.09 5.22 -3.44
N ILE A 77 2.07 4.46 -3.03
CA ILE A 77 0.67 4.90 -3.09
C ILE A 77 0.45 6.08 -2.14
N MET A 78 0.90 5.96 -0.90
CA MET A 78 0.66 6.99 0.12
C MET A 78 1.40 8.29 -0.21
N ALA A 79 2.65 8.22 -0.69
CA ALA A 79 3.39 9.40 -1.09
C ALA A 79 2.74 10.11 -2.28
N THR A 80 2.26 9.36 -3.27
CA THR A 80 1.60 9.94 -4.45
C THR A 80 0.24 10.54 -4.09
N LYS A 81 -0.58 9.84 -3.29
CA LYS A 81 -1.87 10.37 -2.79
C LYS A 81 -1.68 11.64 -1.98
N GLU A 82 -0.69 11.68 -1.09
CA GLU A 82 -0.39 12.85 -0.28
C GLU A 82 0.02 14.05 -1.15
N GLN A 83 0.76 13.81 -2.24
CA GLN A 83 1.13 14.86 -3.19
C GLN A 83 -0.09 15.38 -3.95
N ASP A 84 -0.93 14.48 -4.49
CA ASP A 84 -2.17 14.83 -5.19
C ASP A 84 -3.08 15.69 -4.27
N GLU A 85 -3.28 15.28 -3.02
CA GLU A 85 -4.10 16.03 -2.05
C GLU A 85 -3.52 17.41 -1.71
N ARG A 86 -2.19 17.52 -1.65
CA ARG A 86 -1.53 18.81 -1.37
C ARG A 86 -1.70 19.79 -2.53
N GLU A 87 -1.69 19.29 -3.76
CA GLU A 87 -1.95 20.10 -4.96
C GLU A 87 -3.41 20.56 -4.99
N ASP A 88 -4.36 19.67 -4.73
CA ASP A 88 -5.79 19.98 -4.64
C ASP A 88 -6.07 21.07 -3.58
N GLN A 89 -5.48 20.93 -2.38
CA GLN A 89 -5.61 21.90 -1.31
C GLN A 89 -5.04 23.28 -1.67
N ALA A 90 -3.91 23.31 -2.39
CA ALA A 90 -3.30 24.55 -2.83
C ALA A 90 -4.17 25.26 -3.88
N ASP A 91 -4.75 24.51 -4.82
CA ASP A 91 -5.64 25.03 -5.85
C ASP A 91 -6.96 25.56 -5.28
N ASP A 92 -7.55 24.83 -4.33
CA ASP A 92 -8.75 25.27 -3.61
C ASP A 92 -8.49 26.57 -2.83
N LEU A 93 -7.36 26.65 -2.13
CA LEU A 93 -6.96 27.87 -1.42
C LEU A 93 -6.75 29.04 -2.39
N ALA A 94 -6.08 28.82 -3.52
CA ALA A 94 -5.87 29.84 -4.54
C ALA A 94 -7.20 30.32 -5.13
N ARG A 95 -8.15 29.41 -5.37
CA ARG A 95 -9.50 29.74 -5.83
C ARG A 95 -10.26 30.59 -4.82
N LEU A 96 -10.24 30.22 -3.53
CA LEU A 96 -10.90 30.97 -2.48
C LEU A 96 -10.32 32.38 -2.33
N ASN A 97 -9.00 32.53 -2.42
CA ASN A 97 -8.35 33.83 -2.37
C ASN A 97 -8.71 34.72 -3.57
N ARG A 98 -8.83 34.13 -4.78
CA ARG A 98 -9.31 34.86 -5.96
C ARG A 98 -10.74 35.37 -5.79
N LEU A 99 -11.63 34.54 -5.24
CA LEU A 99 -13.02 34.94 -4.99
C LEU A 99 -13.09 36.10 -3.99
N ARG A 100 -12.34 36.02 -2.89
CA ARG A 100 -12.26 37.10 -1.89
C ARG A 100 -11.66 38.41 -2.41
N ALA A 101 -10.89 38.38 -3.49
CA ALA A 101 -10.31 39.58 -4.10
C ALA A 101 -11.27 40.29 -5.08
N LEU A 102 -12.40 39.66 -5.41
CA LEU A 102 -13.43 40.19 -6.31
C LEU A 102 -14.64 40.78 -5.55
N ASP A 103 -14.74 40.51 -4.24
CA ASP A 103 -15.70 41.09 -3.29
C ASP A 103 -15.12 42.36 -2.61
#